data_AF-A0A7C3VAL1-F1
#
_entry.id   AF-A0A7C3VAL1-F1
#
_cell.length_a   1.000
_cell.length_b   1.000
_cell.length_c   1.000
_cell.angle_alpha   90.00
_cell.angle_beta   90.00
_cell.angle_gamma   90.00
#
_symmetry.space_group_name_H-M   'P 1'
#
loop_
_entity.id
_entity.type
_entity.pdbx_description
1 polymer ?
#
loop_
_entity_poly.entity_id
_entity_poly.type
_entity_poly.pdbx_seq_one_letter_code
_entity_poly.pdbx_strand_id
1 'polypeptide(L)'
;MLKIRKDGSAITVETGSGRITWDAARGGEITGFWCKNELYTQKLLARPDTIPGLSFVINGRLFRLSDIRSKLTVQSVEENDRIVIKNSALLAEGNIIVNQTYEIFPEGAVFCHQEIEVPSGKSFTLGELSMNVALDVSSARTARWGRFTRAPWYKKDFSTTHVFYGMDLYKQLHETSCEQELWPLVSIDLGWEETKFFSNKIEFLLDEWTNFSDGPRENTMSRGGSEGGKWGFHWYLHQGSPLSISSQYRYLNKWALLFLTARTRPGKDTDPAMRNNALGCRVAHCMYPYAKTSSEWPDVLIPIRQVACQPPQYFKGNPEISRVDEAADCGANLMIIHQFWMRNPGTNCEPPADYIVKDPEWFKAFVNRCHQRGMRVLTYIRGCEQYHMYQTWFEDYLKRDWDGLYPDWNSPHAMGFTKTS
;
A
#
# COMPACT_ATOMS: atom_id res chain seq x y z
N MET A 1 20.13 0.21 1.88
CA MET A 1 20.85 -0.91 2.53
C MET A 1 20.18 -1.21 3.87
N LEU A 2 19.78 -2.46 4.11
CA LEU A 2 19.19 -2.89 5.38
C LEU A 2 20.28 -3.08 6.44
N LYS A 3 20.10 -2.51 7.64
CA LYS A 3 20.99 -2.78 8.78
C LYS A 3 20.20 -3.42 9.90
N ILE A 4 20.73 -4.49 10.48
CA ILE A 4 20.10 -5.20 11.60
C ILE A 4 20.99 -5.12 12.84
N ARG A 5 20.37 -4.86 14.00
CA ARG A 5 21.02 -4.90 15.31
C ARG A 5 20.17 -5.69 16.28
N LYS A 6 20.79 -6.58 17.03
CA LYS A 6 20.16 -7.34 18.12
C LYS A 6 20.71 -6.81 19.45
N ASP A 7 19.82 -6.53 20.39
CA ASP A 7 20.18 -6.03 21.72
C ASP A 7 19.20 -6.61 22.76
N GLY A 8 19.65 -7.58 23.53
CA GLY A 8 18.81 -8.32 24.48
C GLY A 8 17.60 -8.97 23.80
N SER A 9 16.39 -8.56 24.20
CA SER A 9 15.12 -9.02 23.62
C SER A 9 14.72 -8.28 22.35
N ALA A 10 15.42 -7.21 22.00
CA ALA A 10 15.06 -6.33 20.90
C ALA A 10 15.83 -6.66 19.60
N ILE A 11 15.11 -6.60 18.48
CA ILE A 11 15.67 -6.63 17.12
C ILE A 11 15.32 -5.30 16.48
N THR A 12 16.33 -4.56 16.02
CA THR A 12 16.15 -3.29 15.32
C THR A 12 16.61 -3.43 13.87
N VAL A 13 15.76 -3.03 12.94
CA VAL A 13 16.07 -2.95 11.51
C VAL A 13 16.00 -1.50 11.06
N GLU A 14 17.04 -1.06 10.37
CA GLU A 14 17.12 0.24 9.72
C GLU A 14 16.96 0.07 8.21
N THR A 15 16.02 0.82 7.64
CA THR A 15 15.72 0.89 6.20
C THR A 15 16.17 2.25 5.65
N GLY A 16 16.02 2.45 4.34
CA GLY A 16 16.22 3.77 3.72
C GLY A 16 15.26 4.82 4.28
N SER A 17 14.02 4.42 4.56
CA SER A 17 12.95 5.34 4.98
C SER A 17 12.79 5.47 6.51
N GLY A 18 13.48 4.66 7.31
CA GLY A 18 13.28 4.71 8.77
C GLY A 18 14.00 3.64 9.57
N ARG A 19 13.51 3.42 10.79
CA ARG A 19 13.99 2.40 11.72
C ARG A 19 12.81 1.79 12.46
N ILE A 20 12.82 0.48 12.63
CA ILE A 20 11.79 -0.28 13.35
C ILE A 20 12.47 -1.18 14.38
N THR A 21 11.89 -1.27 15.57
CA THR A 21 12.34 -2.15 16.65
C THR A 21 11.22 -3.08 17.08
N TRP A 22 11.46 -4.39 17.01
CA TRP A 22 10.63 -5.44 17.60
C TRP A 22 11.22 -5.85 18.94
N ASP A 23 10.39 -6.23 19.91
CA ASP A 23 10.87 -6.62 21.24
C ASP A 23 10.15 -7.87 21.77
N ALA A 24 10.92 -8.95 21.97
CA ALA A 24 10.42 -10.20 22.51
C ALA A 24 9.86 -10.07 23.94
N ALA A 25 10.26 -9.07 24.72
CA ALA A 25 9.70 -8.80 26.03
C ALA A 25 8.31 -8.12 25.97
N ARG A 26 7.88 -7.72 24.76
CA ARG A 26 6.63 -7.01 24.47
C ARG A 26 5.85 -7.76 23.39
N GLY A 27 5.72 -9.07 23.56
CA GLY A 27 4.98 -9.94 22.66
C GLY A 27 5.61 -10.14 21.29
N GLY A 28 6.80 -9.61 21.04
CA GLY A 28 7.44 -9.58 19.74
C GLY A 28 6.86 -8.52 18.81
N GLU A 29 6.05 -7.60 19.34
CA GLU A 29 5.48 -6.49 18.58
C GLU A 29 6.52 -5.40 18.32
N ILE A 30 6.20 -4.51 17.37
CA ILE A 30 6.98 -3.31 17.11
C ILE A 30 6.79 -2.36 18.30
N THR A 31 7.89 -1.99 18.96
CA THR A 31 7.93 -1.10 20.14
C THR A 31 8.68 0.21 19.88
N GLY A 32 9.29 0.33 18.70
CA GLY A 32 9.93 1.54 18.25
C GLY A 32 9.74 1.71 16.75
N PHE A 33 9.33 2.90 16.35
CA PHE A 33 9.12 3.26 14.95
C PHE A 33 9.58 4.70 14.73
N TRP A 34 10.49 4.85 13.77
CA TRP A 34 11.03 6.13 13.36
C TRP A 34 10.94 6.28 11.84
N CYS A 35 10.49 7.44 11.38
CA CYS A 35 10.56 7.84 9.98
C CYS A 35 11.78 8.73 9.77
N LYS A 36 12.43 8.58 8.62
CA LYS A 36 13.50 9.46 8.16
C LYS A 36 12.99 10.36 7.06
N ASN A 37 13.49 11.59 7.04
CA ASN A 37 13.51 12.42 5.84
C ASN A 37 14.97 12.75 5.48
N GLU A 38 15.19 13.67 4.54
CA GLU A 38 16.54 14.05 4.11
C GLU A 38 17.46 14.56 5.21
N LEU A 39 16.88 15.13 6.27
CA LEU A 39 17.60 15.91 7.27
C LEU A 39 17.53 15.27 8.66
N TYR A 40 16.43 14.61 8.99
CA TYR A 40 16.11 14.20 10.35
C TYR A 40 15.50 12.80 10.43
N THR A 41 15.58 12.23 11.64
CA THR A 41 14.88 11.01 12.02
C THR A 41 13.89 11.36 13.13
N GLN A 42 12.61 11.10 12.89
CA GLN A 42 11.53 11.44 13.79
C GLN A 42 10.94 10.18 14.41
N LYS A 43 10.80 10.16 15.73
CA LYS A 43 10.20 9.04 16.47
C LYS A 43 8.69 9.20 16.45
N LEU A 44 7.97 8.16 16.02
CA LEU A 44 6.51 8.20 15.92
C LEU A 44 5.81 7.26 16.89
N LEU A 45 6.51 6.27 17.44
CA LEU A 45 5.92 5.34 18.41
C LEU A 45 6.56 5.56 19.78
N ALA A 46 5.75 5.98 20.75
CA ALA A 46 6.15 6.17 22.13
C ALA A 46 5.74 4.96 22.98
N ARG A 47 6.43 4.72 24.10
CA ARG A 47 5.93 3.75 25.09
C ARG A 47 4.69 4.32 25.78
N PRO A 48 3.69 3.49 26.13
CA PRO A 48 3.68 2.03 26.04
C PRO A 48 3.20 1.44 24.71
N ASP A 49 2.94 2.26 23.69
CA ASP A 49 2.28 1.80 22.46
C ASP A 49 3.13 0.81 21.65
N THR A 50 2.46 -0.06 20.90
CA THR A 50 3.06 -1.05 20.01
C THR A 50 2.34 -1.10 18.66
N ILE A 51 2.96 -1.73 17.66
CA ILE A 51 2.33 -2.04 16.37
C ILE A 51 2.43 -3.56 16.12
N PRO A 52 1.32 -4.24 15.79
CA PRO A 52 -0.02 -3.69 15.56
C PRO A 52 -0.87 -3.59 16.84
N GLY A 53 -0.28 -3.64 18.04
CA GLY A 53 -1.03 -3.44 19.29
C GLY A 53 -2.17 -4.44 19.48
N LEU A 54 -1.89 -5.73 19.24
CA LEU A 54 -2.88 -6.80 19.23
C LEU A 54 -3.47 -7.00 20.63
N SER A 55 -4.80 -6.94 20.73
CA SER A 55 -5.51 -7.07 22.00
C SER A 55 -6.76 -7.93 21.89
N PHE A 56 -7.08 -8.61 22.99
CA PHE A 56 -8.18 -9.56 23.11
C PHE A 56 -8.96 -9.27 24.39
N VAL A 57 -10.28 -9.25 24.31
CA VAL A 57 -11.15 -9.31 25.49
C VAL A 57 -11.68 -10.74 25.60
N ILE A 58 -11.16 -11.52 26.55
CA ILE A 58 -11.49 -12.93 26.74
C ILE A 58 -12.11 -13.12 28.11
N ASN A 59 -13.31 -13.73 28.16
CA ASN A 59 -14.08 -13.90 29.39
C ASN A 59 -14.24 -12.59 30.18
N GLY A 60 -14.42 -11.46 29.45
CA GLY A 60 -14.52 -10.12 30.02
C GLY A 60 -13.21 -9.48 30.49
N ARG A 61 -12.06 -10.15 30.33
CA ARG A 61 -10.74 -9.63 30.71
C ARG A 61 -9.92 -9.25 29.49
N LEU A 62 -9.27 -8.09 29.55
CA LEU A 62 -8.35 -7.62 28.51
C LEU A 62 -6.98 -8.30 28.62
N PHE A 63 -6.50 -8.80 27.49
CA PHE A 63 -5.16 -9.33 27.28
C PHE A 63 -4.51 -8.61 26.09
N ARG A 64 -3.30 -8.09 26.28
CA ARG A 64 -2.50 -7.51 25.18
C ARG A 64 -1.33 -8.41 24.87
N LEU A 65 -1.02 -8.57 23.59
CA LEU A 65 0.18 -9.27 23.16
C LEU A 65 1.44 -8.59 23.73
N SER A 66 1.44 -7.26 23.81
CA SER A 66 2.53 -6.46 24.38
C SER A 66 2.85 -6.75 25.85
N ASP A 67 1.97 -7.42 26.60
CA ASP A 67 2.12 -7.67 28.04
C ASP A 67 2.75 -9.03 28.35
N ILE A 68 3.03 -9.83 27.32
CA ILE A 68 3.66 -11.14 27.45
C ILE A 68 5.05 -11.18 26.80
N ARG A 69 5.86 -12.18 27.20
CA ARG A 69 7.11 -12.48 26.51
C ARG A 69 6.86 -13.45 25.37
N SER A 70 7.49 -13.22 24.23
CA SER A 70 7.45 -14.08 23.06
C SER A 70 8.81 -14.68 22.72
N LYS A 71 8.82 -15.55 21.71
CA LYS A 71 10.02 -16.07 21.05
C LYS A 71 10.19 -15.34 19.71
N LEU A 72 11.15 -14.43 19.65
CA LEU A 72 11.48 -13.64 18.46
C LEU A 72 12.83 -14.09 17.86
N THR A 73 12.86 -14.43 16.57
CA THR A 73 14.06 -14.92 15.89
C THR A 73 14.19 -14.36 14.48
N VAL A 74 15.42 -14.04 14.05
CA VAL A 74 15.72 -13.72 12.64
C VAL A 74 15.89 -15.03 11.89
N GLN A 75 15.05 -15.28 10.88
CA GLN A 75 15.07 -16.50 10.10
C GLN A 75 16.07 -16.40 8.92
N SER A 76 16.01 -15.32 8.16
CA SER A 76 16.90 -15.09 7.02
C SER A 76 17.25 -13.61 6.89
N VAL A 77 18.42 -13.37 6.32
CA VAL A 77 18.88 -12.09 5.82
C VAL A 77 19.37 -12.36 4.41
N GLU A 78 18.56 -12.04 3.42
CA GLU A 78 18.98 -12.08 2.02
C GLU A 78 19.81 -10.83 1.78
N GLU A 79 20.98 -10.97 1.15
CA GLU A 79 21.98 -9.89 1.02
C GLU A 79 21.35 -8.61 0.46
N ASN A 80 21.02 -7.67 1.36
CA ASN A 80 20.41 -6.38 1.08
C ASN A 80 18.99 -6.36 0.50
N ASP A 81 18.35 -7.51 0.27
CA ASP A 81 17.02 -7.56 -0.35
C ASP A 81 15.89 -7.66 0.67
N ARG A 82 16.06 -8.47 1.71
CA ARG A 82 14.98 -8.75 2.66
C ARG A 82 15.50 -9.31 3.99
N ILE A 83 14.87 -8.90 5.09
CA ILE A 83 15.03 -9.54 6.40
C ILE A 83 13.73 -10.23 6.78
N VAL A 84 13.81 -11.45 7.30
CA VAL A 84 12.65 -12.19 7.81
C VAL A 84 12.77 -12.41 9.31
N ILE A 85 11.77 -11.94 10.08
CA ILE A 85 11.69 -12.12 11.54
C ILE A 85 10.46 -12.97 11.85
N LYS A 86 10.63 -14.00 12.68
CA LYS A 86 9.55 -14.83 13.20
C LYS A 86 9.31 -14.56 14.67
N ASN A 87 8.04 -14.52 15.04
CA ASN A 87 7.55 -14.34 16.40
C ASN A 87 6.54 -15.43 16.74
N SER A 88 6.59 -15.93 17.98
CA SER A 88 5.59 -16.85 18.52
C SER A 88 5.35 -16.53 20.00
N ALA A 89 4.09 -16.37 20.38
CA ALA A 89 3.70 -15.97 21.74
C ALA A 89 2.47 -16.75 22.22
N LEU A 90 2.41 -17.01 23.53
CA LEU A 90 1.29 -17.69 24.19
C LEU A 90 0.54 -16.69 25.07
N LEU A 91 -0.72 -16.44 24.74
CA LEU A 91 -1.59 -15.49 25.43
C LEU A 91 -2.68 -16.22 26.23
N ALA A 92 -3.26 -15.54 27.23
CA ALA A 92 -4.41 -16.01 27.99
C ALA A 92 -4.20 -17.44 28.53
N GLU A 93 -3.10 -17.65 29.26
CA GLU A 93 -2.75 -18.94 29.87
C GLU A 93 -2.62 -20.09 28.84
N GLY A 94 -2.15 -19.73 27.63
CA GLY A 94 -1.95 -20.66 26.52
C GLY A 94 -3.24 -21.06 25.81
N ASN A 95 -4.34 -20.32 26.00
CA ASN A 95 -5.57 -20.50 25.23
C ASN A 95 -5.44 -20.00 23.80
N ILE A 96 -4.49 -19.09 23.54
CA ILE A 96 -4.23 -18.52 22.23
C ILE A 96 -2.73 -18.59 21.93
N ILE A 97 -2.39 -19.04 20.73
CA ILE A 97 -1.05 -18.97 20.16
C ILE A 97 -1.08 -17.91 19.06
N VAL A 98 -0.19 -16.92 19.14
CA VAL A 98 -0.01 -15.92 18.09
C VAL A 98 1.33 -16.16 17.42
N ASN A 99 1.30 -16.47 16.13
CA ASN A 99 2.50 -16.58 15.30
C ASN A 99 2.51 -15.42 14.29
N GLN A 100 3.65 -14.76 14.15
CA GLN A 100 3.83 -13.68 13.18
C GLN A 100 5.13 -13.90 12.40
N THR A 101 5.08 -13.68 11.09
CA THR A 101 6.26 -13.65 10.21
C THR A 101 6.32 -12.30 9.54
N TYR A 102 7.34 -11.51 9.89
CA TYR A 102 7.62 -10.21 9.32
C TYR A 102 8.62 -10.32 8.18
N GLU A 103 8.31 -9.72 7.03
CA GLU A 103 9.20 -9.52 5.91
C GLU A 103 9.50 -8.03 5.76
N ILE A 104 10.77 -7.65 5.84
CA ILE A 104 11.21 -6.26 5.87
C ILE A 104 12.07 -5.96 4.65
N PHE A 105 11.75 -4.89 3.94
CA PHE A 105 12.39 -4.50 2.69
C PHE A 105 13.13 -3.15 2.81
N PRO A 106 14.19 -2.91 2.00
CA PRO A 106 15.08 -1.75 2.09
C PRO A 106 14.36 -0.40 1.94
N GLU A 107 13.30 -0.34 1.17
CA GLU A 107 12.52 0.87 0.88
C GLU A 107 11.64 1.31 2.06
N GLY A 108 11.49 0.50 3.11
CA GLY A 108 10.57 0.79 4.22
C GLY A 108 9.18 0.17 4.03
N ALA A 109 9.14 -1.06 3.51
CA ALA A 109 7.96 -1.90 3.54
C ALA A 109 8.14 -3.02 4.57
N VAL A 110 7.12 -3.25 5.40
CA VAL A 110 7.02 -4.39 6.31
C VAL A 110 5.71 -5.10 6.03
N PHE A 111 5.79 -6.38 5.69
CA PHE A 111 4.63 -7.26 5.59
C PHE A 111 4.64 -8.22 6.77
N CYS A 112 3.48 -8.51 7.34
CA CYS A 112 3.34 -9.45 8.44
C CYS A 112 2.26 -10.46 8.11
N HIS A 113 2.64 -11.73 7.97
CA HIS A 113 1.69 -12.83 8.03
C HIS A 113 1.41 -13.18 9.49
N GLN A 114 0.14 -13.09 9.89
CA GLN A 114 -0.31 -13.30 11.25
C GLN A 114 -1.25 -14.50 11.34
N GLU A 115 -0.93 -15.42 12.23
CA GLU A 115 -1.73 -16.60 12.54
C GLU A 115 -2.13 -16.54 14.03
N ILE A 116 -3.44 -16.61 14.30
CA ILE A 116 -3.99 -16.72 15.65
C ILE A 116 -4.62 -18.10 15.76
N GLU A 117 -4.11 -18.92 16.65
CA GLU A 117 -4.57 -20.29 16.85
C GLU A 117 -5.18 -20.47 18.23
N VAL A 118 -6.28 -21.21 18.28
CA VAL A 118 -6.86 -21.76 19.49
C VAL A 118 -6.57 -23.25 19.50
N PRO A 119 -5.73 -23.74 20.43
CA PRO A 119 -5.41 -25.16 20.53
C PRO A 119 -6.63 -26.02 20.86
N SER A 120 -6.57 -27.31 20.48
CA SER A 120 -7.60 -28.28 20.85
C SER A 120 -7.75 -28.38 22.38
N GLY A 121 -8.99 -28.56 22.85
CA GLY A 121 -9.31 -28.68 24.27
C GLY A 121 -9.35 -27.36 25.04
N LYS A 122 -9.13 -26.21 24.38
CA LYS A 122 -9.31 -24.88 24.97
C LYS A 122 -10.71 -24.36 24.69
N SER A 123 -11.30 -23.66 25.66
CA SER A 123 -12.56 -22.96 25.48
C SER A 123 -12.57 -21.63 26.19
N PHE A 124 -13.18 -20.63 25.55
CA PHE A 124 -13.34 -19.29 26.10
C PHE A 124 -14.39 -18.52 25.32
N THR A 125 -14.82 -17.40 25.89
CA THR A 125 -15.67 -16.42 25.22
C THR A 125 -14.82 -15.24 24.78
N LEU A 126 -14.79 -14.95 23.48
CA LEU A 126 -14.15 -13.76 22.90
C LEU A 126 -15.18 -12.63 22.80
N GLY A 127 -14.94 -11.51 23.46
CA GLY A 127 -15.76 -10.30 23.33
C GLY A 127 -15.22 -9.32 22.30
N GLU A 128 -13.90 -9.23 22.15
CA GLU A 128 -13.24 -8.31 21.22
C GLU A 128 -11.89 -8.87 20.78
N LEU A 129 -11.53 -8.66 19.52
CA LEU A 129 -10.19 -8.80 18.97
C LEU A 129 -9.86 -7.56 18.14
N SER A 130 -8.80 -6.83 18.51
CA SER A 130 -8.40 -5.60 17.83
C SER A 130 -6.91 -5.50 17.58
N MET A 131 -6.55 -4.81 16.50
CA MET A 131 -5.21 -4.30 16.20
C MET A 131 -5.26 -2.78 16.31
N ASN A 132 -4.36 -2.21 17.09
CA ASN A 132 -4.35 -0.82 17.51
C ASN A 132 -2.99 -0.17 17.20
N VAL A 133 -3.02 1.02 16.63
CA VAL A 133 -1.86 1.83 16.33
C VAL A 133 -2.09 3.22 16.90
N ALA A 134 -1.10 3.75 17.62
CA ALA A 134 -1.09 5.13 18.08
C ALA A 134 0.25 5.77 17.72
N LEU A 135 0.21 6.82 16.88
CA LEU A 135 1.38 7.55 16.43
C LEU A 135 1.44 8.93 17.08
N ASP A 136 2.57 9.25 17.68
CA ASP A 136 2.92 10.61 18.10
C ASP A 136 3.29 11.43 16.87
N VAL A 137 2.34 12.26 16.44
CA VAL A 137 2.49 13.16 15.29
C VAL A 137 2.56 14.63 15.72
N SER A 138 2.74 14.88 17.03
CA SER A 138 2.70 16.24 17.60
C SER A 138 3.80 17.16 17.07
N SER A 139 4.94 16.59 16.66
CA SER A 139 6.05 17.34 16.07
C SER A 139 5.85 17.68 14.59
N ALA A 140 4.86 17.09 13.92
CA ALA A 140 4.60 17.37 12.50
C ALA A 140 3.92 18.74 12.37
N ARG A 141 4.53 19.62 11.57
CA ARG A 141 3.97 20.94 11.23
C ARG A 141 2.68 20.80 10.41
N THR A 142 2.68 19.86 9.47
CA THR A 142 1.53 19.55 8.63
C THR A 142 1.29 18.06 8.66
N ALA A 143 0.03 17.67 8.84
CA ALA A 143 -0.36 16.28 8.76
C ALA A 143 -1.79 16.16 8.25
N ARG A 144 -2.03 15.12 7.47
CA ARG A 144 -3.37 14.72 7.04
C ARG A 144 -3.42 13.21 6.97
N TRP A 145 -4.60 12.65 7.13
CA TRP A 145 -4.78 11.22 7.03
C TRP A 145 -5.95 10.90 6.12
N GLY A 146 -6.06 9.64 5.79
CA GLY A 146 -7.14 9.18 4.96
C GLY A 146 -7.25 7.68 4.94
N ARG A 147 -8.30 7.21 4.29
CA ARG A 147 -8.68 5.81 4.23
C ARG A 147 -9.33 5.47 2.91
N PHE A 148 -9.30 4.19 2.62
CA PHE A 148 -10.09 3.58 1.57
C PHE A 148 -11.16 2.69 2.17
N THR A 149 -12.21 2.43 1.40
CA THR A 149 -13.24 1.45 1.72
C THR A 149 -13.40 0.48 0.56
N ARG A 150 -13.87 -0.73 0.87
CA ARG A 150 -14.24 -1.76 -0.10
C ARG A 150 -15.72 -1.65 -0.50
N ALA A 151 -16.49 -0.73 0.10
CA ALA A 151 -17.88 -0.49 -0.22
C ALA A 151 -18.07 0.37 -1.51
N PRO A 152 -19.00 0.02 -2.41
CA PRO A 152 -19.92 -1.10 -2.32
C PRO A 152 -19.24 -2.44 -2.63
N TRP A 153 -19.67 -3.48 -1.92
CA TRP A 153 -19.11 -4.83 -2.04
C TRP A 153 -19.62 -5.52 -3.31
N TYR A 154 -18.81 -5.54 -4.38
CA TYR A 154 -19.14 -6.34 -5.57
C TYR A 154 -18.73 -7.80 -5.36
N LYS A 155 -19.52 -8.53 -4.57
CA LYS A 155 -19.37 -9.97 -4.39
C LYS A 155 -20.21 -10.68 -5.44
N LYS A 156 -19.64 -11.07 -6.58
CA LYS A 156 -20.28 -12.04 -7.49
C LYS A 156 -19.55 -13.37 -7.61
N ASP A 157 -18.31 -13.47 -7.14
CA ASP A 157 -17.52 -14.71 -7.18
C ASP A 157 -16.44 -14.70 -6.07
N PHE A 158 -16.10 -15.85 -5.51
CA PHE A 158 -14.94 -16.11 -4.65
C PHE A 158 -13.59 -15.80 -5.32
N SER A 159 -13.59 -15.55 -6.65
CA SER A 159 -12.48 -14.99 -7.42
C SER A 159 -12.43 -13.44 -7.42
N THR A 160 -13.44 -12.74 -6.89
CA THR A 160 -13.61 -11.28 -7.09
C THR A 160 -12.89 -10.42 -6.03
N THR A 161 -11.77 -9.84 -6.46
CA THR A 161 -11.40 -8.41 -6.39
C THR A 161 -11.42 -7.63 -5.05
N HIS A 162 -10.26 -7.07 -4.66
CA HIS A 162 -10.12 -6.02 -3.64
C HIS A 162 -10.08 -4.65 -4.34
N VAL A 163 -11.22 -4.14 -4.83
CA VAL A 163 -11.28 -2.76 -5.34
C VAL A 163 -11.54 -1.81 -4.17
N PHE A 164 -10.72 -0.78 -4.06
CA PHE A 164 -10.91 0.30 -3.12
C PHE A 164 -11.86 1.33 -3.73
N TYR A 165 -13.17 1.16 -3.52
CA TYR A 165 -14.22 1.95 -4.17
C TYR A 165 -14.40 3.33 -3.54
N GLY A 166 -14.43 3.42 -2.20
CA GLY A 166 -14.53 4.68 -1.48
C GLY A 166 -13.17 5.16 -1.05
N MET A 167 -12.96 6.49 -1.12
CA MET A 167 -11.74 7.11 -0.61
C MET A 167 -12.08 8.41 0.11
N ASP A 168 -11.50 8.61 1.29
CA ASP A 168 -11.50 9.88 2.01
C ASP A 168 -10.04 10.17 2.41
N LEU A 169 -9.31 10.88 1.55
CA LEU A 169 -7.84 10.94 1.57
C LEU A 169 -7.26 12.20 2.23
N TYR A 170 -8.09 13.17 2.59
CA TYR A 170 -7.64 14.52 2.96
C TYR A 170 -8.19 14.98 4.30
N LYS A 171 -8.31 14.05 5.25
CA LYS A 171 -8.80 14.33 6.59
C LYS A 171 -7.75 15.07 7.40
N GLN A 172 -8.18 16.08 8.13
CA GLN A 172 -7.36 16.76 9.13
C GLN A 172 -7.13 15.85 10.34
N LEU A 173 -6.05 16.06 11.08
CA LEU A 173 -5.70 15.23 12.25
C LEU A 173 -6.82 15.17 13.31
N HIS A 174 -7.55 16.26 13.52
CA HIS A 174 -8.61 16.32 14.53
C HIS A 174 -9.90 15.60 14.09
N GLU A 175 -10.05 15.29 12.80
CA GLU A 175 -11.19 14.54 12.30
C GLU A 175 -11.08 13.07 12.69
N THR A 176 -12.22 12.45 12.93
CA THR A 176 -12.33 11.01 13.22
C THR A 176 -13.27 10.35 12.22
N SER A 177 -13.04 9.08 11.93
CA SER A 177 -14.00 8.23 11.21
C SER A 177 -14.14 6.89 11.90
N CYS A 178 -15.32 6.30 11.74
CA CYS A 178 -15.66 5.00 12.29
C CYS A 178 -16.67 4.35 11.36
N GLU A 179 -16.39 3.15 10.87
CA GLU A 179 -17.30 2.40 10.00
C GLU A 179 -17.27 0.91 10.31
N GLN A 180 -18.43 0.24 10.16
CA GLN A 180 -18.60 -1.21 10.33
C GLN A 180 -18.00 -1.99 9.15
N GLU A 181 -16.71 -1.79 8.93
CA GLU A 181 -15.89 -2.44 7.92
C GLU A 181 -14.42 -2.44 8.38
N LEU A 182 -13.66 -3.46 8.01
CA LEU A 182 -12.19 -3.41 8.05
C LEU A 182 -11.66 -2.61 6.87
N TRP A 183 -11.10 -1.41 7.08
CA TRP A 183 -10.55 -0.58 6.01
C TRP A 183 -9.32 -1.28 5.40
N PRO A 184 -9.26 -1.45 4.07
CA PRO A 184 -8.13 -2.12 3.41
C PRO A 184 -6.83 -1.35 3.52
N LEU A 185 -6.93 -0.02 3.52
CA LEU A 185 -5.81 0.90 3.45
C LEU A 185 -6.15 2.16 4.23
N VAL A 186 -5.26 2.51 5.15
CA VAL A 186 -5.27 3.78 5.87
C VAL A 186 -3.92 4.42 5.70
N SER A 187 -3.89 5.73 5.49
CA SER A 187 -2.63 6.45 5.34
C SER A 187 -2.59 7.73 6.16
N ILE A 188 -1.39 8.15 6.55
CA ILE A 188 -1.11 9.46 7.13
C ILE A 188 0.12 10.06 6.42
N ASP A 189 -0.06 11.28 5.91
CA ASP A 189 1.00 12.10 5.35
C ASP A 189 1.50 13.06 6.42
N LEU A 190 2.82 13.16 6.60
CA LEU A 190 3.48 13.98 7.61
C LEU A 190 4.51 14.92 6.96
N GLY A 191 4.58 16.17 7.43
CA GLY A 191 5.58 17.16 7.05
C GLY A 191 6.07 17.96 8.24
N TRP A 192 7.37 18.21 8.31
CA TRP A 192 8.05 18.96 9.37
C TRP A 192 8.51 20.33 8.89
N GLU A 193 8.93 21.21 9.81
CA GLU A 193 9.20 22.63 9.51
C GLU A 193 10.18 22.86 8.36
N GLU A 194 11.20 22.01 8.27
CA GLU A 194 12.29 22.13 7.31
C GLU A 194 11.94 21.55 5.93
N THR A 195 10.72 21.02 5.78
CA THR A 195 10.23 20.43 4.54
C THR A 195 9.10 21.29 3.97
N LYS A 196 9.15 21.56 2.66
CA LYS A 196 8.17 22.46 2.01
C LYS A 196 6.75 21.90 1.97
N PHE A 197 6.61 20.56 1.98
CA PHE A 197 5.36 19.81 1.87
C PHE A 197 5.41 18.59 2.82
N PHE A 198 4.53 17.61 2.61
CA PHE A 198 4.65 16.30 3.26
C PHE A 198 5.98 15.64 2.85
N SER A 199 6.80 15.28 3.84
CA SER A 199 8.07 14.59 3.64
C SER A 199 7.99 13.09 3.84
N ASN A 200 6.91 12.61 4.44
CA ASN A 200 6.70 11.20 4.73
C ASN A 200 5.25 10.78 4.52
N LYS A 201 5.07 9.55 4.09
CA LYS A 201 3.77 8.89 3.98
C LYS A 201 3.85 7.54 4.68
N ILE A 202 2.90 7.27 5.56
CA ILE A 202 2.79 6.01 6.28
C ILE A 202 1.46 5.38 5.88
N GLU A 203 1.49 4.10 5.53
CA GLU A 203 0.32 3.34 5.10
C GLU A 203 0.21 2.05 5.90
N PHE A 204 -1.01 1.74 6.29
CA PHE A 204 -1.40 0.50 6.96
C PHE A 204 -2.34 -0.24 6.03
N LEU A 205 -1.97 -1.48 5.67
CA LEU A 205 -2.76 -2.33 4.82
C LEU A 205 -3.26 -3.55 5.59
N LEU A 206 -4.46 -3.99 5.26
CA LEU A 206 -5.01 -5.26 5.72
C LEU A 206 -5.55 -6.02 4.51
N ASP A 207 -5.03 -7.23 4.30
CA ASP A 207 -5.40 -8.09 3.19
C ASP A 207 -6.85 -8.58 3.37
N GLU A 208 -7.09 -9.29 4.46
CA GLU A 208 -8.38 -9.91 4.74
C GLU A 208 -9.35 -8.97 5.46
N TRP A 209 -10.62 -9.20 5.18
CA TRP A 209 -11.76 -8.42 5.68
C TRP A 209 -12.76 -9.30 6.42
N THR A 210 -12.42 -10.58 6.60
CA THR A 210 -13.22 -11.52 7.36
C THR A 210 -13.07 -11.26 8.84
N ASN A 211 -14.21 -11.33 9.53
CA ASN A 211 -14.28 -11.38 10.98
C ASN A 211 -13.50 -12.61 11.47
N PHE A 212 -12.98 -12.53 12.69
CA PHE A 212 -12.60 -13.73 13.42
C PHE A 212 -13.77 -14.73 13.43
N SER A 213 -13.47 -16.03 13.26
CA SER A 213 -14.45 -17.12 13.11
C SER A 213 -15.35 -17.08 11.88
N ASP A 214 -14.96 -16.35 10.82
CA ASP A 214 -15.80 -16.16 9.62
C ASP A 214 -17.20 -15.64 9.97
N GLY A 215 -17.29 -14.90 11.09
CA GLY A 215 -18.54 -14.36 11.60
C GLY A 215 -19.12 -13.25 10.71
N PRO A 216 -20.31 -12.74 11.07
CA PRO A 216 -20.93 -11.64 10.35
C PRO A 216 -20.04 -10.40 10.30
N ARG A 217 -20.15 -9.60 9.23
CA ARG A 217 -19.27 -8.45 8.97
C ARG A 217 -19.59 -7.24 9.84
N GLU A 218 -20.84 -7.14 10.27
CA GLU A 218 -21.31 -6.15 11.24
C GLU A 218 -20.60 -6.25 12.61
N ASN A 219 -19.86 -7.33 12.85
CA ASN A 219 -19.00 -7.51 14.01
C ASN A 219 -17.54 -7.09 13.72
N THR A 220 -17.28 -6.38 12.61
CA THR A 220 -15.98 -5.82 12.28
C THR A 220 -16.09 -4.31 12.11
N MET A 221 -15.03 -3.59 12.45
CA MET A 221 -15.03 -2.13 12.35
C MET A 221 -13.63 -1.58 12.23
N SER A 222 -13.54 -0.40 11.65
CA SER A 222 -12.33 0.40 11.67
C SER A 222 -12.63 1.77 12.22
N ARG A 223 -11.69 2.29 13.00
CA ARG A 223 -11.75 3.63 13.57
C ARG A 223 -10.40 4.29 13.41
N GLY A 224 -10.38 5.55 12.99
CA GLY A 224 -9.14 6.33 12.88
C GLY A 224 -9.37 7.81 13.16
N GLY A 225 -8.30 8.52 13.53
CA GLY A 225 -8.31 9.96 13.77
C GLY A 225 -7.56 10.36 15.05
N SER A 226 -7.88 11.53 15.61
CA SER A 226 -7.25 12.00 16.85
C SER A 226 -7.65 11.16 18.07
N GLU A 227 -6.66 10.72 18.84
CA GLU A 227 -6.83 9.98 20.10
C GLU A 227 -5.76 10.40 21.12
N GLY A 228 -6.16 11.05 22.22
CA GLY A 228 -5.26 11.34 23.34
C GLY A 228 -4.01 12.16 22.98
N GLY A 229 -4.12 13.10 22.03
CA GLY A 229 -2.98 13.90 21.53
C GLY A 229 -2.10 13.16 20.50
N LYS A 230 -2.48 11.95 20.11
CA LYS A 230 -1.87 11.14 19.06
C LYS A 230 -2.83 10.97 17.90
N TRP A 231 -2.32 10.44 16.79
CA TRP A 231 -3.18 9.89 15.75
C TRP A 231 -3.35 8.39 16.02
N GLY A 232 -4.59 7.96 16.22
CA GLY A 232 -4.98 6.59 16.51
C GLY A 232 -5.63 5.91 15.31
N PHE A 233 -5.38 4.62 15.17
CA PHE A 233 -6.00 3.76 14.17
C PHE A 233 -6.24 2.36 14.73
N HIS A 234 -7.45 1.85 14.53
CA HIS A 234 -7.89 0.56 15.05
C HIS A 234 -8.59 -0.25 13.96
N TRP A 235 -8.20 -1.51 13.84
CA TRP A 235 -8.99 -2.56 13.20
C TRP A 235 -9.58 -3.46 14.29
N TYR A 236 -10.90 -3.52 14.38
CA TYR A 236 -11.62 -4.47 15.22
C TYR A 236 -11.98 -5.68 14.36
N LEU A 237 -11.12 -6.70 14.42
CA LEU A 237 -11.29 -7.97 13.70
C LEU A 237 -12.47 -8.78 14.26
N HIS A 238 -12.85 -8.50 15.50
CA HIS A 238 -14.10 -8.94 16.11
C HIS A 238 -14.52 -7.91 17.16
N GLN A 239 -15.80 -7.53 17.15
CA GLN A 239 -16.45 -6.75 18.20
C GLN A 239 -17.95 -7.06 18.24
N GLY A 240 -18.58 -6.79 19.38
CA GLY A 240 -20.03 -6.94 19.55
C GLY A 240 -20.41 -8.14 20.41
N SER A 241 -21.30 -8.98 19.88
CA SER A 241 -21.83 -10.13 20.63
C SER A 241 -20.72 -11.13 20.95
N PRO A 242 -20.57 -11.55 22.22
CA PRO A 242 -19.51 -12.46 22.60
C PRO A 242 -19.57 -13.79 21.84
N LEU A 243 -18.42 -14.22 21.33
CA LEU A 243 -18.25 -15.43 20.55
C LEU A 243 -17.69 -16.56 21.43
N SER A 244 -18.44 -17.66 21.55
CA SER A 244 -17.97 -18.86 22.25
C SER A 244 -17.07 -19.69 21.34
N ILE A 245 -15.81 -19.83 21.72
CA ILE A 245 -14.85 -20.73 21.08
C ILE A 245 -14.72 -21.99 21.94
N SER A 246 -15.00 -23.15 21.37
CA SER A 246 -14.96 -24.44 22.08
C SER A 246 -14.20 -25.55 21.33
N SER A 247 -13.65 -25.23 20.16
CA SER A 247 -12.91 -26.14 19.31
C SER A 247 -11.62 -25.49 18.81
N GLN A 248 -10.76 -26.32 18.21
CA GLN A 248 -9.59 -25.81 17.53
C GLN A 248 -10.01 -24.84 16.42
N TYR A 249 -9.38 -23.67 16.40
CA TYR A 249 -9.65 -22.65 15.40
C TYR A 249 -8.36 -21.96 14.98
N ARG A 250 -8.29 -21.52 13.73
CA ARG A 250 -7.15 -20.80 13.17
C ARG A 250 -7.65 -19.63 12.34
N TYR A 251 -7.21 -18.43 12.70
CA TYR A 251 -7.44 -17.21 11.96
C TYR A 251 -6.14 -16.77 11.28
N LEU A 252 -6.21 -16.51 9.99
CA LEU A 252 -5.08 -16.05 9.17
C LEU A 252 -5.39 -14.67 8.64
N ASN A 253 -4.45 -13.74 8.78
CA ASN A 253 -4.53 -12.44 8.15
C ASN A 253 -3.13 -11.95 7.76
N LYS A 254 -3.05 -11.06 6.79
CA LYS A 254 -1.83 -10.34 6.44
C LYS A 254 -2.07 -8.86 6.58
N TRP A 255 -1.14 -8.18 7.23
CA TRP A 255 -1.13 -6.73 7.28
C TRP A 255 0.22 -6.20 6.83
N ALA A 256 0.26 -4.95 6.40
CA ALA A 256 1.50 -4.29 6.05
C ALA A 256 1.60 -2.88 6.65
N LEU A 257 2.83 -2.46 6.88
CA LEU A 257 3.23 -1.12 7.25
C LEU A 257 4.22 -0.62 6.19
N LEU A 258 3.81 0.38 5.42
CA LEU A 258 4.69 1.09 4.49
C LEU A 258 5.00 2.44 5.10
N PHE A 259 6.27 2.82 5.20
CA PHE A 259 6.69 4.08 5.79
C PHE A 259 7.77 4.67 4.91
N LEU A 260 7.38 5.69 4.16
CA LEU A 260 8.14 6.16 3.03
C LEU A 260 8.50 7.62 3.23
N THR A 261 9.52 8.02 2.50
CA THR A 261 10.03 9.38 2.49
C THR A 261 9.83 10.00 1.10
N ALA A 262 9.71 11.32 1.05
CA ALA A 262 9.55 12.05 -0.19
C ALA A 262 10.75 11.78 -1.09
N ARG A 263 10.48 11.40 -2.34
CA ARG A 263 11.52 11.13 -3.32
C ARG A 263 11.99 12.44 -3.96
N THR A 264 13.05 13.02 -3.38
CA THR A 264 13.53 14.38 -3.62
C THR A 264 14.87 14.45 -4.37
N ARG A 265 15.44 13.32 -4.78
CA ARG A 265 16.74 13.30 -5.47
C ARG A 265 16.71 12.48 -6.76
N PRO A 266 17.26 12.96 -7.88
CA PRO A 266 17.46 12.15 -9.08
C PRO A 266 18.78 11.36 -9.01
N GLY A 267 19.00 10.43 -9.93
CA GLY A 267 20.31 9.81 -10.18
C GLY A 267 20.42 8.34 -9.79
N LYS A 268 21.27 7.59 -10.50
CA LYS A 268 21.42 6.14 -10.33
C LYS A 268 22.02 5.73 -8.97
N ASP A 269 22.89 6.57 -8.42
CA ASP A 269 23.61 6.32 -7.15
C ASP A 269 22.83 6.84 -5.92
N THR A 270 21.67 7.45 -6.14
CA THR A 270 20.77 7.90 -5.09
C THR A 270 20.07 6.72 -4.43
N ASP A 271 19.92 6.76 -3.10
CA ASP A 271 19.15 5.76 -2.35
C ASP A 271 17.76 5.56 -3.00
N PRO A 272 17.38 4.32 -3.37
CA PRO A 272 16.09 4.03 -3.98
C PRO A 272 14.89 4.61 -3.23
N ALA A 273 14.96 4.72 -1.90
CA ALA A 273 13.91 5.32 -1.07
C ALA A 273 13.69 6.83 -1.34
N MET A 274 14.74 7.53 -1.79
CA MET A 274 14.75 8.97 -2.07
C MET A 274 14.71 9.28 -3.57
N ARG A 275 14.86 8.27 -4.42
CA ARG A 275 15.13 8.44 -5.85
C ARG A 275 13.87 8.77 -6.64
N ASN A 276 13.82 9.95 -7.24
CA ASN A 276 12.84 10.36 -8.23
C ASN A 276 13.53 10.97 -9.44
N ASN A 277 13.68 10.17 -10.49
CA ASN A 277 14.31 10.66 -11.71
C ASN A 277 13.46 11.70 -12.44
N ALA A 278 12.14 11.78 -12.23
CA ALA A 278 11.27 12.76 -12.86
C ALA A 278 11.37 14.18 -12.26
N LEU A 279 12.18 14.38 -11.21
CA LEU A 279 12.37 15.71 -10.62
C LEU A 279 12.95 16.70 -11.63
N GLY A 280 12.33 17.89 -11.70
CA GLY A 280 12.72 18.94 -12.63
C GLY A 280 12.37 18.65 -14.09
N CYS A 281 11.70 17.52 -14.40
CA CYS A 281 11.25 17.25 -15.75
C CYS A 281 10.12 18.21 -16.17
N ARG A 282 10.16 18.61 -17.44
CA ARG A 282 9.06 19.27 -18.13
C ARG A 282 8.27 18.18 -18.85
N VAL A 283 7.05 17.95 -18.37
CA VAL A 283 6.25 16.79 -18.75
C VAL A 283 5.32 17.15 -19.90
N ALA A 284 5.40 16.36 -20.97
CA ALA A 284 4.34 16.26 -21.97
C ALA A 284 3.51 15.01 -21.66
N HIS A 285 2.23 15.20 -21.34
CA HIS A 285 1.31 14.08 -21.15
C HIS A 285 0.54 13.87 -22.46
N CYS A 286 0.92 12.84 -23.21
CA CYS A 286 0.19 12.42 -24.40
C CYS A 286 -1.09 11.70 -23.97
N MET A 287 -2.15 12.49 -23.82
CA MET A 287 -3.50 12.01 -23.58
C MET A 287 -4.24 11.99 -24.91
N TYR A 288 -4.33 10.84 -25.58
CA TYR A 288 -5.22 10.68 -26.72
C TYR A 288 -6.54 10.04 -26.26
N PRO A 289 -7.69 10.55 -26.73
CA PRO A 289 -8.96 10.34 -26.06
C PRO A 289 -9.63 8.98 -26.29
N TYR A 290 -10.59 8.73 -25.39
CA TYR A 290 -11.45 7.56 -25.27
C TYR A 290 -12.59 7.60 -26.31
N ALA A 291 -12.45 6.96 -27.47
CA ALA A 291 -13.56 6.35 -28.23
C ALA A 291 -13.08 5.75 -29.56
N LYS A 292 -13.34 4.45 -29.79
CA LYS A 292 -13.64 3.92 -31.13
C LYS A 292 -15.15 3.88 -31.31
N THR A 293 -15.64 3.85 -32.55
CA THR A 293 -17.07 4.01 -32.87
C THR A 293 -17.73 2.76 -33.44
N SER A 294 -17.07 1.59 -33.45
CA SER A 294 -17.68 0.29 -33.82
C SER A 294 -16.71 -0.90 -33.61
N SER A 295 -17.18 -2.17 -33.59
CA SER A 295 -18.60 -2.60 -33.54
C SER A 295 -18.91 -3.91 -32.79
N GLU A 296 -17.98 -4.81 -32.46
CA GLU A 296 -18.37 -6.05 -31.77
C GLU A 296 -18.04 -6.03 -30.29
N TRP A 297 -18.87 -5.38 -29.42
CA TRP A 297 -18.75 -5.56 -27.94
C TRP A 297 -18.54 -7.06 -27.62
N PRO A 298 -17.41 -7.44 -27.00
CA PRO A 298 -16.57 -6.54 -26.22
C PRO A 298 -15.76 -5.37 -26.85
N ASP A 299 -15.81 -5.11 -28.15
CA ASP A 299 -15.47 -3.91 -28.93
C ASP A 299 -16.64 -2.91 -29.23
N VAL A 300 -17.17 -2.06 -28.35
CA VAL A 300 -16.57 -0.81 -27.86
C VAL A 300 -17.58 -0.08 -26.95
N LEU A 301 -17.20 0.27 -25.71
CA LEU A 301 -17.68 1.39 -24.85
C LEU A 301 -16.79 1.35 -23.57
N ILE A 302 -16.45 2.43 -22.87
CA ILE A 302 -17.29 3.51 -22.35
C ILE A 302 -16.52 4.84 -22.38
N PRO A 303 -17.17 5.98 -22.71
CA PRO A 303 -16.60 7.29 -22.47
C PRO A 303 -16.41 7.48 -20.96
N ILE A 304 -15.16 7.51 -20.49
CA ILE A 304 -14.90 8.22 -19.24
C ILE A 304 -15.16 9.70 -19.57
N ARG A 305 -16.39 10.17 -19.33
CA ARG A 305 -16.59 11.59 -19.07
C ARG A 305 -15.75 11.89 -17.83
N GLN A 306 -14.51 12.37 -18.03
CA GLN A 306 -13.68 12.83 -16.91
C GLN A 306 -14.36 13.99 -16.17
N VAL A 307 -15.27 14.69 -16.85
CA VAL A 307 -16.24 15.64 -16.29
C VAL A 307 -17.52 15.66 -17.13
N ALA A 308 -18.65 16.06 -16.53
CA ALA A 308 -19.97 16.08 -17.17
C ALA A 308 -20.05 16.90 -18.49
N CYS A 309 -19.06 17.76 -18.76
CA CYS A 309 -19.06 18.78 -19.79
C CYS A 309 -18.07 18.56 -20.95
N GLN A 310 -17.36 17.42 -21.04
CA GLN A 310 -16.42 17.21 -22.15
C GLN A 310 -17.11 16.56 -23.36
N PRO A 311 -17.01 17.14 -24.58
CA PRO A 311 -17.54 16.52 -25.79
C PRO A 311 -16.76 15.23 -26.14
N PRO A 312 -17.39 14.22 -26.78
CA PRO A 312 -16.72 13.01 -27.25
C PRO A 312 -15.58 13.36 -28.21
N GLN A 313 -14.38 12.84 -27.97
CA GLN A 313 -13.24 13.02 -28.85
C GLN A 313 -12.88 11.66 -29.47
N TYR A 314 -12.91 11.57 -30.81
CA TYR A 314 -12.76 10.31 -31.54
C TYR A 314 -11.29 9.89 -31.73
N PHE A 315 -10.98 8.61 -31.52
CA PHE A 315 -9.67 8.02 -31.77
C PHE A 315 -9.36 7.95 -33.28
N LYS A 316 -8.33 8.67 -33.74
CA LYS A 316 -7.87 8.68 -35.14
C LYS A 316 -6.51 7.99 -35.34
N GLY A 317 -6.32 6.83 -34.71
CA GLY A 317 -5.05 6.08 -34.83
C GLY A 317 -3.97 6.57 -33.86
N ASN A 318 -2.75 6.09 -34.07
CA ASN A 318 -1.61 6.46 -33.24
C ASN A 318 -1.16 7.90 -33.55
N PRO A 319 -0.67 8.66 -32.55
CA PRO A 319 -0.09 9.98 -32.78
C PRO A 319 1.03 9.92 -33.83
N GLU A 320 1.07 10.94 -34.69
CA GLU A 320 2.19 11.13 -35.62
C GLU A 320 3.49 11.24 -34.81
N ILE A 321 4.57 10.60 -35.29
CA ILE A 321 5.87 10.60 -34.61
C ILE A 321 6.42 12.03 -34.46
N SER A 322 6.10 12.93 -35.40
CA SER A 322 6.45 14.36 -35.35
C SER A 322 5.88 15.09 -34.13
N ARG A 323 4.83 14.58 -33.48
CA ARG A 323 4.30 15.18 -32.24
C ARG A 323 5.28 15.10 -31.07
N VAL A 324 6.22 14.14 -31.10
CA VAL A 324 7.34 14.11 -30.17
C VAL A 324 8.25 15.32 -30.35
N ASP A 325 8.48 15.72 -31.60
CA ASP A 325 9.32 16.87 -31.92
C ASP A 325 8.69 18.16 -31.42
N GLU A 326 7.39 18.35 -31.67
CA GLU A 326 6.63 19.49 -31.16
C GLU A 326 6.70 19.60 -29.63
N ALA A 327 6.57 18.47 -28.91
CA ALA A 327 6.68 18.45 -27.46
C ALA A 327 8.10 18.80 -26.97
N ALA A 328 9.12 18.23 -27.62
CA ALA A 328 10.52 18.51 -27.30
C ALA A 328 10.91 19.96 -27.61
N ASP A 329 10.41 20.53 -28.71
CA ASP A 329 10.62 21.93 -29.10
C ASP A 329 9.94 22.89 -28.13
N CYS A 330 8.80 22.51 -27.55
CA CYS A 330 8.20 23.20 -26.40
C CYS A 330 8.99 23.02 -25.08
N GLY A 331 10.08 22.26 -25.11
CA GLY A 331 10.99 22.03 -23.98
C GLY A 331 10.68 20.78 -23.17
N ALA A 332 9.68 19.97 -23.50
CA ALA A 332 9.43 18.74 -22.76
C ALA A 332 10.65 17.80 -22.79
N ASN A 333 10.97 17.19 -21.65
CA ASN A 333 12.04 16.19 -21.53
C ASN A 333 11.55 14.88 -20.88
N LEU A 334 10.24 14.77 -20.66
CA LEU A 334 9.56 13.55 -20.25
C LEU A 334 8.23 13.45 -21.00
N MET A 335 7.99 12.30 -21.63
CA MET A 335 6.76 11.96 -22.32
C MET A 335 6.00 10.91 -21.51
N ILE A 336 4.78 11.22 -21.09
CA ILE A 336 3.85 10.22 -20.57
C ILE A 336 2.99 9.73 -21.74
N ILE A 337 3.06 8.45 -22.04
CA ILE A 337 2.18 7.79 -23.02
C ILE A 337 1.02 7.19 -22.23
N HIS A 338 -0.18 7.77 -22.37
CA HIS A 338 -1.37 7.25 -21.70
C HIS A 338 -1.81 5.91 -22.33
N GLN A 339 -3.04 5.46 -22.09
CA GLN A 339 -3.43 4.05 -22.23
C GLN A 339 -3.48 3.51 -23.67
N PHE A 340 -3.41 4.36 -24.70
CA PHE A 340 -3.64 3.97 -26.09
C PHE A 340 -2.51 3.13 -26.71
N TRP A 341 -1.37 3.00 -26.03
CA TRP A 341 -0.31 2.07 -26.43
C TRP A 341 -0.73 0.60 -26.27
N MET A 342 -1.71 0.32 -25.40
CA MET A 342 -2.21 -1.03 -25.13
C MET A 342 -3.25 -1.47 -26.17
N ARG A 343 -3.25 -2.78 -26.47
CA ARG A 343 -4.24 -3.42 -27.34
C ARG A 343 -5.62 -3.38 -26.69
N ASN A 344 -5.70 -3.80 -25.42
CA ASN A 344 -6.86 -3.59 -24.58
C ASN A 344 -6.48 -2.73 -23.37
N PRO A 345 -6.83 -1.43 -23.35
CA PRO A 345 -6.53 -0.55 -22.22
C PRO A 345 -7.43 -0.78 -20.99
N GLY A 346 -8.51 -1.56 -21.13
CA GLY A 346 -9.48 -1.82 -20.05
C GLY A 346 -10.14 -0.57 -19.46
N THR A 347 -10.90 -0.74 -18.38
CA THR A 347 -11.33 0.37 -17.49
C THR A 347 -11.38 -0.09 -16.03
N ASN A 348 -10.28 0.10 -15.31
CA ASN A 348 -10.18 -0.20 -13.88
C ASN A 348 -10.76 -1.58 -13.54
N CYS A 349 -10.22 -2.61 -14.21
CA CYS A 349 -10.59 -4.02 -14.06
C CYS A 349 -11.86 -4.51 -14.79
N GLU A 350 -12.56 -3.65 -15.54
CA GLU A 350 -13.79 -4.04 -16.27
C GLU A 350 -13.83 -3.60 -17.75
N PRO A 351 -13.20 -4.31 -18.70
CA PRO A 351 -12.31 -5.44 -18.49
C PRO A 351 -10.93 -4.97 -18.00
N PRO A 352 -10.09 -5.87 -17.46
CA PRO A 352 -8.70 -5.55 -17.15
C PRO A 352 -7.92 -5.11 -18.39
N ALA A 353 -6.90 -4.27 -18.21
CA ALA A 353 -5.96 -4.00 -19.28
C ALA A 353 -5.06 -5.23 -19.52
N ASP A 354 -4.72 -5.48 -20.79
CA ASP A 354 -3.87 -6.63 -21.16
C ASP A 354 -2.37 -6.30 -21.17
N TYR A 355 -2.01 -5.01 -21.15
CA TYR A 355 -0.64 -4.51 -21.19
C TYR A 355 0.17 -5.03 -22.40
N ILE A 356 -0.52 -5.42 -23.48
CA ILE A 356 0.11 -5.85 -24.74
C ILE A 356 0.16 -4.64 -25.66
N VAL A 357 1.34 -4.37 -26.23
CA VAL A 357 1.52 -3.25 -27.16
C VAL A 357 0.66 -3.48 -28.41
N LYS A 358 -0.23 -2.53 -28.71
CA LYS A 358 -1.19 -2.61 -29.83
C LYS A 358 -0.51 -2.56 -31.20
N ASP A 359 0.48 -1.68 -31.33
CA ASP A 359 1.24 -1.45 -32.55
C ASP A 359 2.74 -1.39 -32.19
N PRO A 360 3.43 -2.55 -32.20
CA PRO A 360 4.84 -2.65 -31.83
C PRO A 360 5.77 -1.74 -32.63
N GLU A 361 5.54 -1.63 -33.95
CA GLU A 361 6.39 -0.83 -34.84
C GLU A 361 6.23 0.66 -34.55
N TRP A 362 4.99 1.14 -34.41
CA TRP A 362 4.75 2.52 -34.01
C TRP A 362 5.30 2.80 -32.62
N PHE A 363 5.04 1.94 -31.63
CA PHE A 363 5.45 2.18 -30.25
C PHE A 363 6.98 2.27 -30.14
N LYS A 364 7.69 1.34 -30.80
CA LYS A 364 9.15 1.40 -30.93
C LYS A 364 9.63 2.67 -31.61
N ALA A 365 9.01 3.08 -32.72
CA ALA A 365 9.37 4.30 -33.42
C ALA A 365 9.15 5.55 -32.55
N PHE A 366 8.03 5.60 -31.82
CA PHE A 366 7.66 6.71 -30.94
C PHE A 366 8.62 6.82 -29.74
N VAL A 367 8.91 5.71 -29.06
CA VAL A 367 9.88 5.66 -27.96
C VAL A 367 11.29 6.02 -28.44
N ASN A 368 11.73 5.45 -29.56
CA ASN A 368 13.03 5.78 -30.16
C ASN A 368 13.11 7.28 -30.49
N ARG A 369 12.05 7.88 -31.02
CA ARG A 369 12.03 9.32 -31.29
C ARG A 369 12.13 10.13 -30.01
N CYS A 370 11.40 9.75 -28.95
CA CYS A 370 11.50 10.40 -27.64
C CYS A 370 12.96 10.37 -27.15
N HIS A 371 13.60 9.21 -27.19
CA HIS A 371 14.99 9.05 -26.77
C HIS A 371 15.98 9.86 -27.62
N GLN A 372 15.79 9.91 -28.95
CA GLN A 372 16.60 10.74 -29.85
C GLN A 372 16.50 12.24 -29.51
N ARG A 373 15.32 12.68 -29.06
CA ARG A 373 15.08 14.05 -28.59
C ARG A 373 15.50 14.28 -27.13
N GLY A 374 16.15 13.29 -26.49
CA GLY A 374 16.59 13.37 -25.10
C GLY A 374 15.45 13.30 -24.08
N MET A 375 14.27 12.82 -24.48
CA MET A 375 13.11 12.67 -23.60
C MET A 375 13.11 11.29 -22.94
N ARG A 376 12.66 11.24 -21.69
CA ARG A 376 12.27 10.02 -20.99
C ARG A 376 10.86 9.60 -21.39
N VAL A 377 10.53 8.33 -21.26
CA VAL A 377 9.19 7.81 -21.49
C VAL A 377 8.65 7.19 -20.21
N LEU A 378 7.44 7.59 -19.83
CA LEU A 378 6.63 6.87 -18.84
C LEU A 378 5.40 6.31 -19.54
N THR A 379 5.15 5.02 -19.38
CA THR A 379 3.90 4.42 -19.85
C THR A 379 2.88 4.38 -18.73
N TYR A 380 1.66 4.77 -19.07
CA TYR A 380 0.53 4.61 -18.18
C TYR A 380 0.28 3.15 -17.84
N ILE A 381 0.09 2.87 -16.56
CA ILE A 381 -0.45 1.60 -16.04
C ILE A 381 -1.61 1.88 -15.10
N ARG A 382 -2.50 0.91 -14.89
CA ARG A 382 -3.54 1.01 -13.87
C ARG A 382 -2.98 0.50 -12.55
N GLY A 383 -2.92 1.35 -11.53
CA GLY A 383 -2.48 0.98 -10.19
C GLY A 383 -3.47 0.05 -9.46
N CYS A 384 -4.58 -0.35 -10.07
CA CYS A 384 -5.48 -1.41 -9.58
C CYS A 384 -5.27 -2.76 -10.26
N GLU A 385 -4.24 -2.91 -11.08
CA GLU A 385 -3.99 -4.12 -11.86
C GLU A 385 -2.53 -4.54 -11.75
N GLN A 386 -2.29 -5.85 -11.56
CA GLN A 386 -0.95 -6.43 -11.48
C GLN A 386 -0.43 -6.94 -12.83
N TYR A 387 -1.27 -6.99 -13.87
CA TYR A 387 -0.97 -7.74 -15.08
C TYR A 387 0.25 -7.20 -15.84
N HIS A 388 0.57 -5.93 -15.65
CA HIS A 388 1.78 -5.31 -16.18
C HIS A 388 3.08 -5.98 -15.69
N MET A 389 3.07 -6.63 -14.51
CA MET A 389 4.23 -7.34 -13.96
C MET A 389 4.56 -8.64 -14.71
N TYR A 390 3.61 -9.15 -15.49
CA TYR A 390 3.77 -10.41 -16.24
C TYR A 390 4.02 -10.18 -17.74
N GLN A 391 4.30 -8.95 -18.16
CA GLN A 391 4.57 -8.60 -19.56
C GLN A 391 6.02 -8.13 -19.74
N THR A 392 6.55 -8.33 -20.94
CA THR A 392 7.94 -8.00 -21.30
C THR A 392 8.11 -6.63 -21.98
N TRP A 393 7.00 -5.90 -22.19
CA TRP A 393 7.03 -4.67 -23.02
C TRP A 393 7.98 -3.62 -22.43
N PHE A 394 8.20 -3.60 -21.11
CA PHE A 394 9.15 -2.66 -20.52
C PHE A 394 10.57 -2.98 -21.00
N GLU A 395 10.98 -4.23 -20.91
CA GLU A 395 12.28 -4.73 -21.36
C GLU A 395 12.46 -4.61 -22.87
N ASP A 396 11.39 -4.79 -23.64
CA ASP A 396 11.42 -4.80 -25.10
C ASP A 396 11.58 -3.39 -25.70
N TYR A 397 11.03 -2.35 -25.05
CA TYR A 397 10.93 -1.00 -25.64
C TYR A 397 11.56 0.11 -24.79
N LEU A 398 11.65 -0.04 -23.46
CA LEU A 398 12.08 1.02 -22.56
C LEU A 398 13.52 0.83 -22.03
N LYS A 399 14.10 1.93 -21.53
CA LYS A 399 15.43 1.96 -20.91
C LYS A 399 15.32 1.87 -19.39
N ARG A 400 15.89 0.80 -18.83
CA ARG A 400 16.08 0.63 -17.38
C ARG A 400 16.79 1.84 -16.77
N ASP A 401 16.37 2.22 -15.55
CA ASP A 401 16.89 3.37 -14.78
C ASP A 401 16.74 4.75 -15.46
N TRP A 402 16.01 4.84 -16.59
CA TRP A 402 15.77 6.07 -17.33
C TRP A 402 14.29 6.33 -17.58
N ASP A 403 13.62 5.34 -18.15
CA ASP A 403 12.18 5.31 -18.39
C ASP A 403 11.46 4.71 -17.17
N GLY A 404 10.13 4.71 -17.18
CA GLY A 404 9.35 4.25 -16.03
C GLY A 404 7.87 4.06 -16.29
N LEU A 405 7.12 3.95 -15.20
CA LEU A 405 5.69 3.74 -15.20
C LEU A 405 4.99 4.99 -14.66
N TYR A 406 3.83 5.32 -15.21
CA TYR A 406 2.90 6.31 -14.69
C TYR A 406 1.65 5.58 -14.19
N PRO A 407 1.61 5.15 -12.92
CA PRO A 407 0.45 4.47 -12.36
C PRO A 407 -0.67 5.47 -12.07
N ASP A 408 -1.87 5.17 -12.57
CA ASP A 408 -3.11 5.90 -12.28
C ASP A 408 -4.06 5.03 -11.45
N TRP A 409 -4.81 5.65 -10.55
CA TRP A 409 -5.65 5.03 -9.52
C TRP A 409 -4.88 4.26 -8.42
N ASN A 410 -5.35 4.41 -7.18
CA ASN A 410 -4.80 3.89 -5.91
C ASN A 410 -3.64 4.69 -5.30
N SER A 411 -3.07 4.15 -4.22
CA SER A 411 -1.95 4.77 -3.53
C SER A 411 -0.71 4.75 -4.44
N PRO A 412 0.19 5.75 -4.32
CA PRO A 412 1.49 5.72 -4.98
C PRO A 412 2.35 4.49 -4.61
N HIS A 413 1.93 3.69 -3.62
CA HIS A 413 2.72 2.63 -3.00
C HIS A 413 1.95 1.33 -2.76
N ALA A 414 0.62 1.39 -2.72
CA ALA A 414 -0.23 0.22 -2.61
C ALA A 414 -1.16 0.13 -3.82
N MET A 415 -0.98 -0.93 -4.60
CA MET A 415 -1.89 -1.26 -5.70
C MET A 415 -3.06 -2.09 -5.16
N GLY A 416 -4.28 -1.70 -5.50
CA GLY A 416 -5.44 -2.57 -5.34
C GLY A 416 -5.22 -3.83 -6.18
N PHE A 417 -5.48 -5.00 -5.60
CA PHE A 417 -5.28 -6.26 -6.28
C PHE A 417 -6.59 -6.78 -6.86
N THR A 418 -6.56 -7.04 -8.16
CA THR A 418 -7.60 -7.74 -8.89
C THR A 418 -7.02 -9.07 -9.36
N LYS A 419 -7.55 -10.16 -8.82
CA LYS A 419 -7.38 -11.48 -9.44
C LYS A 419 -8.57 -11.64 -10.36
N THR A 420 -8.35 -11.73 -11.66
CA THR A 420 -9.33 -12.36 -12.53
C THR A 420 -8.93 -13.81 -12.67
N SER A 421 -9.87 -14.72 -12.41
CA SER A 421 -9.75 -16.15 -12.71
C SER A 421 -9.55 -16.38 -14.20
#